data_AF-A0AAW1ETL1-F1
#
_entry.id   AF-A0AAW1ETL1-F1
#
_cell.length_a   1.000
_cell.length_b   1.000
_cell.length_c   1.000
_cell.angle_alpha   90.00
_cell.angle_beta   90.00
_cell.angle_gamma   90.00
#
_symmetry.space_group_name_H-M   'P 1'
#
loop_
_entity.id
_entity.type
_entity.pdbx_description
1 polymer ?
#
loop_
_entity_poly.entity_id
_entity_poly.type
_entity_poly.pdbx_seq_one_letter_code
_entity_poly.pdbx_strand_id
1 'polypeptide(L)'
;MAKRKKDEEDFEAELADLKASDMWVNKFKSLNEDLERIVRQKAELASKHMWTEMKKLQPEDQLIIKTWNALPVTYDTLKRVSIAVLTMFGSTYSCEQSFSHLKNIKSNLRSRLTDESLNACMKLNLTKYQPDYKAISKSMQHQKSH
;
A
#
# COMPACT_ATOMS: atom_id res chain seq x y z
N MET A 1 8.28 -0.86 34.45
CA MET A 1 9.68 -0.80 33.97
C MET A 1 10.25 -2.17 33.64
N ALA A 2 10.10 -3.19 34.50
CA ALA A 2 10.67 -4.53 34.25
C ALA A 2 10.18 -5.21 32.95
N LYS A 3 8.88 -5.13 32.62
CA LYS A 3 8.34 -5.75 31.40
C LYS A 3 8.91 -5.18 30.10
N ARG A 4 9.01 -3.84 30.01
CA ARG A 4 9.57 -3.17 28.84
C ARG A 4 11.03 -3.55 28.60
N LYS A 5 11.82 -3.66 29.67
CA LYS A 5 13.22 -4.08 29.59
C LYS A 5 13.36 -5.53 29.10
N LYS A 6 12.46 -6.41 29.55
CA LYS A 6 12.42 -7.81 29.08
C LYS A 6 12.05 -7.92 27.61
N ASP A 7 11.04 -7.19 27.16
CA ASP A 7 10.63 -7.17 25.75
C ASP A 7 11.76 -6.64 24.84
N GLU A 8 12.55 -5.66 25.31
CA GLU A 8 13.71 -5.12 24.60
C GLU A 8 14.85 -6.14 24.49
N GLU A 9 15.18 -6.83 25.58
CA GLU A 9 16.18 -7.92 25.57
C GLU A 9 15.76 -9.08 24.65
N ASP A 10 14.47 -9.46 24.67
CA ASP A 10 13.92 -10.51 23.81
C ASP A 10 13.96 -10.09 22.33
N PHE A 11 13.61 -8.83 22.03
CA PHE A 11 13.72 -8.30 20.68
C PHE A 11 15.15 -8.36 20.13
N GLU A 12 16.14 -7.91 20.90
CA GLU A 12 17.55 -7.93 20.46
C GLU A 12 18.07 -9.35 20.25
N ALA A 13 17.68 -10.29 21.13
CA ALA A 13 18.05 -11.70 20.99
C ALA A 13 17.42 -12.33 19.74
N GLU A 14 16.11 -12.13 19.53
CA GLU A 14 15.38 -12.59 18.35
C GLU A 14 15.97 -12.00 17.05
N LEU A 15 16.35 -10.72 17.08
CA LEU A 15 16.96 -10.03 15.94
C LEU A 15 18.35 -10.57 15.61
N ALA A 16 19.17 -10.84 16.63
CA ALA A 16 20.50 -11.42 16.45
C ALA A 16 20.41 -12.83 15.82
N ASP A 17 19.52 -13.66 16.33
CA ASP A 17 19.27 -15.01 15.80
C ASP A 17 18.75 -14.97 14.36
N LEU A 18 17.80 -14.08 14.07
CA LEU A 18 17.28 -13.91 12.70
C LEU A 18 18.38 -13.51 11.72
N LYS A 19 19.28 -12.60 12.12
CA LYS A 19 20.40 -12.14 11.30
C LYS A 19 21.47 -13.23 11.08
N ALA A 20 21.63 -14.14 12.05
CA ALA A 20 22.54 -15.28 11.93
C ALA A 20 21.95 -16.41 11.07
N SER A 21 20.64 -16.40 10.80
CA SER A 21 19.97 -17.44 10.03
C SER A 21 20.08 -17.19 8.52
N ASP A 22 20.93 -17.96 7.84
CA ASP A 22 21.06 -17.92 6.37
C ASP A 22 19.73 -18.15 5.65
N MET A 23 18.88 -19.04 6.18
CA MET A 23 17.56 -19.31 5.62
C MET A 23 16.68 -18.05 5.60
N TRP A 24 16.59 -17.34 6.73
CA TRP A 24 15.78 -16.14 6.84
C TRP A 24 16.39 -14.97 6.10
N VAL A 25 17.70 -14.78 6.18
CA VAL A 25 18.42 -13.77 5.41
C VAL A 25 18.15 -13.93 3.91
N ASN A 26 18.24 -15.15 3.38
CA ASN A 26 17.96 -15.42 1.96
C ASN A 26 16.47 -15.22 1.62
N LYS A 27 15.57 -15.59 2.53
CA LYS A 27 14.13 -15.37 2.32
C LYS A 27 13.76 -13.89 2.27
N PHE A 28 14.35 -13.05 3.12
CA PHE A 28 14.16 -11.60 3.09
C PHE A 28 14.86 -10.94 1.89
N LYS A 29 16.00 -11.47 1.42
CA LYS A 29 16.61 -11.04 0.14
C LYS A 29 15.67 -11.32 -1.04
N SER A 30 15.15 -12.54 -1.13
CA SER A 30 14.17 -12.90 -2.18
C SER A 30 12.92 -12.04 -2.11
N LEU A 31 12.41 -11.73 -0.91
CA LEU A 31 11.31 -10.79 -0.73
C LEU A 31 11.63 -9.43 -1.34
N ASN A 32 12.80 -8.87 -1.06
CA ASN A 32 13.20 -7.57 -1.61
C ASN A 32 13.29 -7.59 -3.14
N GLU A 33 13.88 -8.64 -3.72
CA GLU A 33 13.96 -8.82 -5.18
C GLU A 33 12.56 -8.90 -5.81
N ASP A 34 11.63 -9.61 -5.18
CA ASP A 34 10.24 -9.69 -5.64
C ASP A 34 9.52 -8.34 -5.56
N LEU A 35 9.73 -7.59 -4.48
CA LEU A 35 9.19 -6.23 -4.33
C LEU A 35 9.73 -5.28 -5.41
N GLU A 36 11.04 -5.30 -5.65
CA GLU A 36 11.65 -4.52 -6.73
C GLU A 36 11.08 -4.89 -8.10
N ARG A 37 10.87 -6.19 -8.35
CA ARG A 37 10.28 -6.67 -9.60
C ARG A 37 8.85 -6.15 -9.78
N ILE A 38 8.03 -6.20 -8.73
CA ILE A 38 6.65 -5.66 -8.76
C ILE A 38 6.68 -4.16 -9.07
N VAL A 39 7.55 -3.39 -8.40
CA VAL A 39 7.68 -1.94 -8.62
C VAL A 39 8.05 -1.64 -10.07
N ARG A 40 9.02 -2.36 -10.65
CA ARG A 40 9.42 -2.21 -12.05
C ARG A 40 8.27 -2.55 -13.01
N GLN A 41 7.59 -3.67 -12.78
CA GLN A 41 6.44 -4.07 -13.60
C GLN A 41 5.31 -3.03 -13.54
N LYS A 42 5.01 -2.49 -12.36
CA LYS A 42 4.03 -1.41 -12.20
C LYS A 42 4.44 -0.16 -12.99
N ALA A 43 5.70 0.25 -12.94
CA ALA A 43 6.20 1.38 -13.70
C ALA A 43 6.09 1.18 -15.23
N GLU A 44 6.44 -0.02 -15.71
CA GLU A 44 6.30 -0.38 -17.14
C GLU A 44 4.85 -0.39 -17.61
N LEU A 45 3.94 -0.97 -16.82
CA LEU A 45 2.51 -1.01 -17.13
C LEU A 45 1.89 0.38 -17.08
N ALA A 46 2.30 1.22 -16.13
CA ALA A 46 1.86 2.62 -16.05
C ALA A 46 2.30 3.42 -17.30
N SER A 47 3.54 3.22 -17.77
CA SER A 47 4.05 3.82 -19.01
C SER A 47 3.26 3.39 -20.24
N LYS A 48 2.77 2.14 -20.26
CA LYS A 48 1.92 1.60 -21.33
C LYS A 48 0.42 1.90 -21.12
N HIS A 49 0.04 2.67 -20.11
CA HIS A 49 -1.36 2.94 -19.71
C HIS A 49 -2.21 1.68 -19.43
N MET A 50 -1.57 0.57 -19.03
CA MET A 50 -2.22 -0.73 -18.81
C MET A 50 -2.74 -0.89 -17.37
N TRP A 51 -3.62 0.01 -16.94
CA TRP A 51 -4.11 0.08 -15.55
C TRP A 51 -4.85 -1.19 -15.09
N THR A 52 -5.56 -1.87 -16.00
CA THR A 52 -6.28 -3.10 -15.68
C THR A 52 -5.34 -4.27 -15.38
N GLU A 53 -4.24 -4.40 -16.13
CA GLU A 53 -3.22 -5.42 -15.87
C GLU A 53 -2.43 -5.10 -14.61
N MET A 54 -2.13 -3.82 -14.37
CA MET A 54 -1.45 -3.39 -13.15
C MET A 54 -2.24 -3.77 -11.89
N LYS A 55 -3.57 -3.71 -11.93
CA LYS A 55 -4.46 -4.14 -10.83
C LYS A 55 -4.47 -5.65 -10.60
N LYS A 56 -4.04 -6.46 -11.57
CA LYS A 56 -3.94 -7.93 -11.42
C LYS A 56 -2.62 -8.37 -10.79
N LEU A 57 -1.61 -7.49 -10.74
CA LEU A 57 -0.35 -7.79 -10.08
C LEU A 57 -0.58 -8.07 -8.60
N GLN A 58 0.27 -8.92 -8.03
CA GLN A 58 0.24 -9.22 -6.61
C GLN A 58 0.50 -7.94 -5.79
N PRO A 59 -0.30 -7.65 -4.76
CA PRO A 59 -0.04 -6.52 -3.86
C PRO A 59 1.23 -6.74 -3.03
N GLU A 60 2.06 -5.71 -2.94
CA GLU A 60 3.30 -5.68 -2.17
C GLU A 60 3.06 -6.01 -0.69
N ASP A 61 2.03 -5.38 -0.10
CA ASP A 61 1.66 -5.56 1.30
C ASP A 61 1.35 -7.03 1.62
N GLN A 62 0.69 -7.73 0.70
CA GLN A 62 0.35 -9.14 0.90
C GLN A 62 1.60 -10.02 0.95
N LEU A 63 2.59 -9.73 0.10
CA LEU A 63 3.86 -10.46 0.06
C LEU A 63 4.69 -10.20 1.33
N ILE A 64 4.75 -8.95 1.77
CA ILE A 64 5.42 -8.53 3.01
C ILE A 64 4.79 -9.25 4.20
N ILE A 65 3.47 -9.11 4.39
CA ILE A 65 2.74 -9.70 5.52
C ILE A 65 2.89 -11.23 5.53
N LYS A 66 2.79 -11.89 4.37
CA LYS A 66 2.96 -13.34 4.26
C LYS A 66 4.36 -13.79 4.72
N THR A 67 5.40 -13.05 4.34
CA THR A 67 6.79 -13.38 4.70
C THR A 67 7.03 -13.22 6.20
N TRP A 68 6.59 -12.10 6.79
CA TRP A 68 6.67 -11.86 8.22
C TRP A 68 5.86 -12.86 9.04
N ASN A 69 4.66 -13.25 8.59
CA ASN A 69 3.83 -14.22 9.28
C ASN A 69 4.42 -15.64 9.26
N ALA A 70 5.24 -15.97 8.25
CA ALA A 70 5.90 -17.26 8.17
C ALA A 70 7.00 -17.47 9.24
N LEU A 71 7.44 -16.41 9.91
CA LEU A 71 8.41 -16.53 11.01
C LEU A 71 7.83 -17.43 12.13
N PRO A 72 8.65 -18.29 12.75
CA PRO A 72 8.28 -19.07 13.92
C PRO A 72 7.74 -18.20 15.06
N VAL A 73 6.96 -18.81 15.94
CA VAL A 73 6.42 -18.16 17.15
C VAL A 73 7.50 -17.73 18.14
N THR A 74 8.74 -18.20 17.97
CA THR A 74 9.90 -17.77 18.75
C THR A 74 10.34 -16.34 18.44
N TYR A 75 9.91 -15.76 17.31
CA TYR A 75 10.19 -14.37 16.91
C TYR A 75 8.99 -13.45 17.14
N ASP A 76 8.20 -13.70 18.18
CA ASP A 76 6.93 -13.04 18.42
C ASP A 76 7.09 -11.55 18.74
N THR A 77 8.14 -11.17 19.48
CA THR A 77 8.41 -9.77 19.80
C THR A 77 8.88 -9.01 18.58
N LEU A 78 9.82 -9.57 17.82
CA LEU A 78 10.32 -9.05 16.56
C LEU A 78 9.19 -8.89 15.55
N LYS A 79 8.34 -9.91 15.38
CA LYS A 79 7.20 -9.86 14.46
C LYS A 79 6.23 -8.74 14.82
N ARG A 80 5.87 -8.59 16.10
CA ARG A 80 4.99 -7.49 16.55
C ARG A 80 5.58 -6.12 16.25
N VAL A 81 6.85 -5.91 16.61
CA VAL A 81 7.54 -4.63 16.40
C VAL A 81 7.64 -4.32 14.91
N SER A 82 8.04 -5.28 14.08
CA SER A 82 8.16 -5.11 12.64
C SER A 82 6.82 -4.79 11.97
N ILE A 83 5.73 -5.48 12.32
CA ILE A 83 4.39 -5.18 11.79
C ILE A 83 3.93 -3.79 12.24
N ALA A 84 4.19 -3.39 13.49
CA ALA A 84 3.85 -2.05 13.97
C ALA A 84 4.60 -0.97 13.19
N VAL A 85 5.91 -1.15 12.97
CA VAL A 85 6.75 -0.23 12.18
C VAL A 85 6.27 -0.14 10.74
N LEU A 86 6.00 -1.28 10.08
CA LEU A 86 5.46 -1.32 8.72
C LEU A 86 4.10 -0.60 8.63
N THR A 87 3.23 -0.78 9.62
CA THR A 87 1.91 -0.13 9.67
C THR A 87 2.04 1.39 9.83
N MET A 88 2.95 1.86 10.70
CA MET A 88 3.21 3.29 10.86
C MET A 88 3.62 3.92 9.52
N PHE A 89 4.64 3.37 8.86
CA PHE A 89 5.10 3.87 7.57
C PHE A 89 4.03 3.76 6.47
N GLY A 90 3.31 2.64 6.39
CA GLY A 90 2.23 2.45 5.42
C GLY A 90 1.09 3.46 5.59
N SER A 91 0.74 3.80 6.84
CA SER A 91 -0.28 4.82 7.13
C SER A 91 0.19 6.23 6.74
N THR A 92 1.44 6.59 7.06
CA THR A 92 2.03 7.87 6.67
C THR A 92 2.06 8.03 5.14
N TYR A 93 2.54 7.01 4.43
CA TYR A 93 2.55 7.01 2.96
C TYR A 93 1.14 7.18 2.39
N SER A 94 0.16 6.46 2.93
CA SER A 94 -1.25 6.56 2.49
C SER A 94 -1.81 7.96 2.71
N CYS A 95 -1.49 8.60 3.84
CA CYS A 95 -1.86 9.99 4.11
C CYS A 95 -1.20 10.96 3.13
N GLU A 96 0.11 10.83 2.89
CA GLU A 96 0.84 11.67 1.94
C GLU A 96 0.30 11.56 0.51
N GLN A 97 0.03 10.33 0.04
CA GLN A 97 -0.62 10.10 -1.25
C GLN A 97 -2.01 10.76 -1.29
N SER A 98 -2.81 10.60 -0.24
CA SER A 98 -4.14 11.22 -0.14
C SER A 98 -4.06 12.75 -0.25
N PHE A 99 -3.14 13.39 0.48
CA PHE A 99 -2.95 14.84 0.40
C PHE A 99 -2.44 15.30 -0.96
N SER A 100 -1.54 14.53 -1.59
CA SER A 100 -1.06 14.79 -2.94
C SER A 100 -2.20 14.75 -3.96
N HIS A 101 -3.05 13.71 -3.92
CA HIS A 101 -4.23 13.59 -4.75
C HIS A 101 -5.20 14.75 -4.53
N LEU A 102 -5.47 15.10 -3.27
CA LEU A 102 -6.32 16.24 -2.92
C LEU A 102 -5.81 17.54 -3.54
N LYS A 103 -4.49 17.79 -3.44
CA LYS A 103 -3.84 18.97 -4.02
C LYS A 103 -3.95 18.97 -5.54
N ASN A 104 -3.73 17.82 -6.19
CA ASN A 104 -3.84 17.68 -7.64
C ASN A 104 -5.27 17.94 -8.15
N ILE A 105 -6.27 17.37 -7.49
CA ILE A 105 -7.69 17.56 -7.81
C ILE A 105 -8.08 19.04 -7.64
N LYS A 106 -7.76 19.64 -6.48
CA LYS A 106 -8.05 21.06 -6.22
C LYS A 106 -7.30 22.00 -7.17
N SER A 107 -6.09 21.66 -7.61
CA SER A 107 -5.31 22.50 -8.53
C SER A 107 -5.87 22.50 -9.94
N ASN A 108 -6.23 21.33 -10.49
CA ASN A 108 -6.75 21.22 -11.87
C ASN A 108 -8.19 21.73 -12.01
N LEU A 109 -9.00 21.60 -10.96
CA LEU A 109 -10.43 21.90 -11.00
C LEU A 109 -10.80 23.06 -10.05
N ARG A 110 -9.85 23.94 -9.76
CA ARG A 110 -9.88 24.99 -8.71
C ARG A 110 -11.13 25.87 -8.74
N SER A 111 -11.74 26.08 -9.90
CA SER A 111 -12.92 26.93 -10.09
C SER A 111 -14.25 26.16 -10.18
N ARG A 112 -14.25 24.82 -10.13
CA ARG A 112 -15.40 23.99 -10.54
C ARG A 112 -15.87 22.93 -9.53
N LEU A 113 -15.11 22.63 -8.48
CA LEU A 113 -15.48 21.59 -7.51
C LEU A 113 -16.15 22.18 -6.25
N THR A 114 -17.31 21.62 -5.90
CA THR A 114 -17.90 21.73 -4.56
C THR A 114 -17.23 20.74 -3.61
N ASP A 115 -17.35 20.96 -2.29
CA ASP A 115 -16.81 20.03 -1.28
C ASP A 115 -17.36 18.60 -1.44
N GLU A 116 -18.62 18.48 -1.87
CA GLU A 116 -19.27 17.19 -2.11
C GLU A 116 -18.67 16.45 -3.31
N SER A 117 -18.45 17.17 -4.42
CA SER A 117 -17.79 16.61 -5.61
C SER A 117 -16.32 16.24 -5.35
N LEU A 118 -15.61 17.03 -4.54
CA LEU A 118 -14.25 16.73 -4.11
C LEU A 118 -14.19 15.46 -3.24
N ASN A 119 -15.11 15.33 -2.29
CA ASN A 119 -15.22 14.14 -1.44
C ASN A 119 -15.49 12.88 -2.29
N ALA A 120 -16.37 12.98 -3.30
CA ALA A 120 -16.61 11.88 -4.24
C ALA A 120 -15.34 11.51 -5.03
N CYS A 121 -14.60 12.50 -5.55
CA CYS A 121 -13.32 12.25 -6.23
C CYS A 121 -12.29 11.59 -5.31
N MET A 122 -12.19 12.01 -4.05
CA MET A 122 -11.29 11.39 -3.06
C MET A 122 -11.70 9.94 -2.78
N LYS A 123 -12.99 9.66 -2.59
CA LYS A 123 -13.49 8.28 -2.41
C LYS A 123 -13.17 7.39 -3.61
N LEU A 124 -13.28 7.91 -4.82
CA LEU A 124 -12.94 7.16 -6.04
C LEU A 124 -11.44 6.83 -6.13
N ASN A 125 -10.56 7.73 -5.67
CA ASN A 125 -9.10 7.51 -5.71
C ASN A 125 -8.59 6.60 -4.59
N LEU A 126 -9.18 6.72 -3.39
CA LEU A 126 -8.68 6.05 -2.19
C LEU A 126 -9.30 4.67 -1.94
N THR A 127 -10.37 4.32 -2.66
CA THR A 127 -11.06 3.05 -2.49
C THR A 127 -10.91 2.17 -3.71
N LYS A 128 -11.16 0.86 -3.54
CA LYS A 128 -11.26 -0.10 -4.65
C LYS A 128 -12.58 0.03 -5.42
N TYR A 129 -13.43 1.00 -5.07
CA TYR A 129 -14.72 1.20 -5.73
C TYR A 129 -14.52 1.47 -7.21
N GLN A 130 -15.17 0.66 -8.05
CA GLN A 130 -15.25 0.90 -9.48
C GLN A 130 -16.67 1.33 -9.79
N PRO A 131 -16.91 2.59 -10.19
CA PRO A 131 -18.23 3.01 -10.61
C PRO A 131 -18.65 2.23 -11.85
N ASP A 132 -19.91 1.84 -11.91
CA ASP A 132 -20.48 1.18 -13.10
C ASP A 132 -20.70 2.22 -14.20
N TYR A 133 -19.65 2.40 -15.01
CA TYR A 133 -19.67 3.34 -16.11
C TYR A 133 -20.76 3.02 -17.14
N LYS A 134 -21.16 1.74 -17.29
CA LYS A 134 -22.22 1.37 -18.24
C LYS A 134 -23.58 1.83 -17.74
N ALA A 135 -23.86 1.65 -16.45
CA ALA A 135 -25.08 2.16 -15.83
C ALA A 135 -25.12 3.70 -15.87
N ILE A 136 -24.01 4.35 -15.51
CA ILE A 136 -23.90 5.81 -15.50
C ILE A 136 -24.09 6.38 -16.91
N SER A 137 -23.40 5.83 -17.92
CA SER A 137 -23.50 6.26 -19.31
C SER A 137 -24.93 6.17 -19.86
N LYS A 138 -25.69 5.13 -19.48
CA LYS A 138 -27.10 4.99 -19.88
C LYS A 138 -28.02 6.03 -19.23
N SER A 139 -27.68 6.50 -18.04
CA SER A 139 -28.46 7.50 -17.30
C SER A 139 -28.14 8.95 -17.66
N MET A 140 -26.97 9.22 -18.26
CA MET A 140 -26.60 10.56 -18.70
C MET A 140 -27.35 10.94 -19.98
N GLN A 141 -28.27 11.90 -19.89
CA GLN A 141 -28.86 12.52 -21.08
C GLN A 141 -27.77 13.26 -21.88
N HIS A 142 -27.64 12.93 -23.16
CA HIS A 142 -26.76 13.65 -24.06
C HIS A 142 -27.27 15.09 -24.19
N GLN A 143 -26.49 16.07 -23.71
CA GLN A 143 -26.77 17.45 -24.06
C GLN A 143 -26.52 17.60 -25.56
N LYS A 144 -27.59 17.87 -26.32
CA LYS A 144 -27.45 18.30 -27.71
C LYS A 144 -26.79 19.68 -27.68
N SER A 145 -25.56 19.78 -28.20
CA SER A 145 -24.99 21.09 -28.51
C SER A 145 -25.84 21.72 -29.62
N HIS A 146 -26.20 22.99 -29.42
CA HIS A 146 -26.73 23.85 -30.49
C HIS A 146 -25.58 24.35 -31.37
#